data_AF-X1F817-F1
#
_entry.id   AF-X1F817-F1
#
_cell.length_a   1.000
_cell.length_b   1.000
_cell.length_c   1.000
_cell.angle_alpha   90.00
_cell.angle_beta   90.00
_cell.angle_gamma   90.00
#
_symmetry.space_group_name_H-M   'P 1'
#
loop_
_entity.id
_entity.type
_entity.pdbx_description
1 polymer ?
#
loop_
_entity_poly.entity_id
_entity_poly.type
_entity_poly.pdbx_seq_one_letter_code
_entity_poly.pdbx_strand_id
1 'polypeptide(L)'
;MMNLEKRAQAFLKLSRFTGVEVTSQFLRQTDEHFPQAEIPCLHNLIEGIYKPAGDSYALCIWSRSAAGQDREIYHDVFSPQSDGSWTMQYAAKKGNLDAAVNQSLFACMRDKVPLIVIVTTRSQESSGGSRYKILGPAIIEGFDSTSRRFFVRGCSTLVTFQIVQSENEEEV
;
A
#
# COMPACT_ATOMS: atom_id res chain seq x y z
N MET A 1 14.32 -6.31 9.50
CA MET A 1 12.94 -6.83 9.37
C MET A 1 12.04 -5.96 10.24
N MET A 2 10.95 -5.43 9.71
CA MET A 2 9.99 -4.65 10.49
C MET A 2 9.00 -5.61 11.14
N ASN A 3 8.88 -5.59 12.47
CA ASN A 3 7.86 -6.39 13.15
C ASN A 3 6.47 -5.76 12.94
N LEU A 4 5.41 -6.54 13.22
CA LEU A 4 4.03 -6.10 12.99
C LEU A 4 3.66 -4.88 13.82
N GLU A 5 4.16 -4.78 15.05
CA GLU A 5 3.90 -3.64 15.93
C GLU A 5 4.47 -2.33 15.38
N LYS A 6 5.74 -2.33 14.94
CA LYS A 6 6.36 -1.15 14.29
C LYS A 6 5.61 -0.77 13.01
N ARG A 7 5.11 -1.76 12.25
CA ARG A 7 4.27 -1.50 11.08
C ARG A 7 2.99 -0.77 11.47
N ALA A 8 2.27 -1.26 12.48
CA ALA A 8 1.05 -0.64 12.97
C ALA A 8 1.29 0.78 13.48
N GLN A 9 2.37 0.98 14.24
CA GLN A 9 2.77 2.31 14.72
C GLN A 9 3.10 3.25 13.55
N ALA A 10 3.86 2.82 12.56
CA ALA A 10 4.13 3.61 11.37
C ALA A 10 2.83 4.02 10.67
N PHE A 11 1.88 3.10 10.52
CA PHE A 11 0.59 3.38 9.87
C PHE A 11 -0.27 4.34 10.71
N LEU A 12 -0.20 4.26 12.04
CA LEU A 12 -0.83 5.25 12.93
C LEU A 12 -0.33 6.65 12.67
N LYS A 13 0.99 6.79 12.62
CA LYS A 13 1.65 8.09 12.49
C LYS A 13 1.37 8.67 11.11
N LEU A 14 1.37 7.82 10.09
CA LEU A 14 1.07 8.17 8.70
C LEU A 14 -0.43 8.43 8.43
N SER A 15 -1.34 7.99 9.31
CA SER A 15 -2.78 8.16 9.12
C SER A 15 -3.21 9.61 8.86
N ARG A 16 -2.49 10.59 9.41
CA ARG A 16 -2.69 12.03 9.18
C ARG A 16 -2.54 12.46 7.72
N PHE A 17 -1.85 11.66 6.91
CA PHE A 17 -1.64 11.91 5.48
C PHE A 17 -2.66 11.16 4.61
N THR A 18 -3.59 10.42 5.20
CA THR A 18 -4.69 9.80 4.46
C THR A 18 -5.52 10.89 3.76
N GLY A 19 -5.70 10.74 2.46
CA GLY A 19 -6.36 11.73 1.61
C GLY A 19 -5.49 12.92 1.21
N VAL A 20 -4.27 13.03 1.73
CA VAL A 20 -3.34 14.15 1.47
C VAL A 20 -2.44 13.82 0.29
N GLU A 21 -2.18 14.82 -0.54
CA GLU A 21 -1.18 14.74 -1.61
C GLU A 21 0.24 14.98 -1.07
N VAL A 22 1.17 14.12 -1.44
CA VAL A 22 2.58 14.17 -1.07
C VAL A 22 3.47 14.15 -2.31
N THR A 23 4.74 14.53 -2.13
CA THR A 23 5.76 14.51 -3.19
C THR A 23 6.42 13.14 -3.29
N SER A 24 7.15 12.90 -4.38
CA SER A 24 8.02 11.72 -4.49
C SER A 24 9.11 11.69 -3.41
N GLN A 25 9.60 12.87 -3.00
CA GLN A 25 10.63 13.00 -1.97
C GLN A 25 10.12 12.49 -0.62
N PHE A 26 8.91 12.91 -0.22
CA PHE A 26 8.26 12.40 0.99
C PHE A 26 8.15 10.86 1.01
N LEU A 27 7.78 10.25 -0.12
CA LEU A 27 7.62 8.80 -0.22
C LEU A 27 8.96 8.05 -0.14
N ARG A 28 10.01 8.61 -0.75
CA ARG A 28 11.33 7.98 -0.84
C ARG A 28 12.19 8.20 0.41
N GLN A 29 12.01 9.34 1.08
CA GLN A 29 12.77 9.81 2.25
C GLN A 29 11.80 10.16 3.38
N THR A 30 11.01 9.16 3.80
CA THR A 30 9.92 9.38 4.76
C THR A 30 10.44 9.77 6.13
N ASP A 31 11.62 9.31 6.52
CA ASP A 31 12.29 9.68 7.77
C ASP A 31 12.78 11.13 7.79
N GLU A 32 13.27 11.66 6.67
CA GLU A 32 13.69 13.06 6.55
C GLU A 32 12.50 14.03 6.67
N HIS A 33 11.36 13.66 6.07
CA HIS A 33 10.17 14.51 6.05
C HIS A 33 9.22 14.29 7.23
N PHE A 34 9.19 13.08 7.79
CA PHE A 34 8.29 12.68 8.87
C PHE A 34 8.91 11.57 9.73
N PRO A 35 9.95 11.89 10.52
CA PRO A 35 10.72 10.92 11.31
C PRO A 35 9.86 10.15 12.31
N GLN A 36 8.71 10.70 12.72
CA GLN A 36 7.79 10.08 13.66
C GLN A 36 7.15 8.79 13.14
N ALA A 37 7.21 8.50 11.83
CA ALA A 37 6.75 7.22 11.29
C ALA A 37 7.77 6.08 11.47
N GLU A 38 9.03 6.39 11.83
CA GLU A 38 10.09 5.41 12.09
C GLU A 38 10.33 4.41 10.94
N ILE A 39 10.05 4.85 9.71
CA ILE A 39 10.38 4.12 8.48
C ILE A 39 11.22 5.03 7.57
N PRO A 40 12.27 4.50 6.93
CA PRO A 40 13.11 5.31 6.03
C PRO A 40 12.37 5.69 4.75
N CYS A 41 11.49 4.80 4.27
CA CYS A 41 10.88 4.90 2.96
C CYS A 41 9.49 4.26 3.01
N LEU A 42 8.46 5.02 2.67
CA LEU A 42 7.12 4.48 2.47
C LEU A 42 7.02 3.76 1.13
N HIS A 43 7.63 4.31 0.08
CA HIS A 43 7.63 3.71 -1.26
C HIS A 43 8.74 4.30 -2.16
N ASN A 44 9.56 3.44 -2.79
CA ASN A 44 10.70 3.88 -3.61
C ASN A 44 10.33 4.39 -5.02
N LEU A 45 9.11 4.10 -5.48
CA LEU A 45 8.55 4.49 -6.79
C LEU A 45 9.32 3.89 -7.98
N ILE A 46 9.96 2.74 -7.81
CA ILE A 46 10.57 1.98 -8.90
C ILE A 46 9.52 1.10 -9.59
N GLU A 47 8.70 0.41 -8.79
CA GLU A 47 7.65 -0.50 -9.26
C GLU A 47 6.36 -0.27 -8.47
N GLY A 48 5.27 -0.95 -8.82
CA GLY A 48 3.99 -0.78 -8.11
C GLY A 48 3.95 -1.40 -6.70
N ILE A 49 4.83 -2.35 -6.37
CA ILE A 49 4.83 -3.02 -5.07
C ILE A 49 6.14 -2.68 -4.35
N TYR A 50 6.05 -2.05 -3.19
CA TYR A 50 7.20 -1.83 -2.32
C TYR A 50 7.20 -2.80 -1.14
N LYS A 51 8.29 -3.56 -1.07
CA LYS A 51 8.58 -4.54 -0.03
C LYS A 51 9.95 -4.19 0.58
N PRO A 52 10.03 -3.80 1.87
CA PRO A 52 11.30 -3.52 2.52
C PRO A 52 12.24 -4.75 2.50
N ALA A 53 13.55 -4.49 2.48
CA ALA A 53 14.55 -5.55 2.46
C ALA A 53 14.45 -6.42 3.73
N GLY A 54 14.44 -7.74 3.53
CA GLY A 54 14.32 -8.71 4.62
C GLY A 54 12.96 -8.74 5.31
N ASP A 55 11.94 -8.07 4.79
CA ASP A 55 10.55 -8.25 5.22
C ASP A 55 9.89 -9.43 4.48
N SER A 56 8.82 -9.97 5.02
CA SER A 56 7.96 -10.94 4.32
C SER A 56 6.78 -10.25 3.63
N TYR A 57 6.37 -9.09 4.15
CA TYR A 57 5.14 -8.40 3.77
C TYR A 57 5.42 -7.19 2.88
N ALA A 58 4.51 -6.90 1.96
CA ALA A 58 4.52 -5.62 1.26
C ALA A 58 4.19 -4.51 2.26
N LEU A 59 4.90 -3.38 2.17
CA LEU A 59 4.61 -2.20 2.99
C LEU A 59 3.59 -1.30 2.30
N CYS A 60 3.73 -1.14 0.99
CA CYS A 60 2.96 -0.18 0.22
C CYS A 60 2.76 -0.68 -1.21
N ILE A 61 1.56 -0.46 -1.76
CA ILE A 61 1.30 -0.59 -3.20
C ILE A 61 0.97 0.77 -3.80
N TRP A 62 1.40 0.95 -5.04
CA TRP A 62 1.24 2.16 -5.83
C TRP A 62 0.48 1.85 -7.11
N SER A 63 -0.74 2.38 -7.21
CA SER A 63 -1.50 2.35 -8.45
C SER A 63 -1.33 3.66 -9.22
N ARG A 64 -0.86 3.57 -10.46
CA ARG A 64 -0.86 4.73 -11.37
C ARG A 64 -2.25 4.99 -11.95
N SER A 65 -3.10 3.96 -12.06
CA SER A 65 -4.37 4.05 -12.79
C SER A 65 -5.63 4.20 -11.97
N ALA A 66 -5.55 3.99 -10.67
CA ALA A 66 -6.67 4.23 -9.76
C ALA A 66 -7.22 5.66 -9.83
N ALA A 67 -6.37 6.67 -10.05
CA ALA A 67 -6.79 8.06 -10.20
C ALA A 67 -7.00 8.51 -11.67
N GLY A 68 -7.02 7.56 -12.61
CA GLY A 68 -7.29 7.83 -14.03
C GLY A 68 -6.08 8.01 -14.93
N GLN A 69 -4.85 8.00 -14.41
CA GLN A 69 -3.62 8.08 -15.21
C GLN A 69 -3.23 6.69 -15.75
N ASP A 70 -2.55 6.58 -16.89
CA ASP A 70 -1.97 5.31 -17.38
C ASP A 70 -2.91 4.08 -17.40
N ARG A 71 -4.24 4.25 -17.52
CA ARG A 71 -5.23 3.14 -17.49
C ARG A 71 -5.02 2.10 -18.59
N GLU A 72 -4.39 2.52 -19.68
CA GLU A 72 -4.04 1.68 -20.83
C GLU A 72 -2.83 0.77 -20.53
N ILE A 73 -2.00 1.14 -19.55
CA ILE A 73 -0.76 0.46 -19.19
C ILE A 73 -0.95 -0.38 -17.92
N TYR A 74 -1.70 0.16 -16.96
CA TYR A 74 -2.02 -0.47 -15.67
C TYR A 74 -3.53 -0.60 -15.54
N HIS A 75 -4.00 -1.83 -15.44
CA HIS A 75 -5.44 -2.08 -15.50
C HIS A 75 -6.13 -2.11 -14.14
N ASP A 76 -5.56 -1.56 -13.06
CA ASP A 76 -6.19 -1.57 -11.74
C ASP A 76 -7.61 -0.99 -11.79
N VAL A 77 -8.55 -1.64 -11.10
CA VAL A 77 -9.95 -1.19 -11.03
C VAL A 77 -10.19 -0.64 -9.64
N PHE A 78 -10.35 0.69 -9.54
CA PHE A 78 -10.65 1.38 -8.29
C PHE A 78 -12.16 1.65 -8.18
N SER A 79 -12.75 1.37 -7.03
CA SER A 79 -14.20 1.50 -6.80
C SER A 79 -14.46 2.18 -5.45
N PRO A 80 -14.62 3.53 -5.44
CA PRO A 80 -15.04 4.25 -4.24
C PRO A 80 -16.49 3.90 -3.90
N GLN A 81 -16.80 3.90 -2.61
CA GLN A 81 -18.12 3.62 -2.06
C GLN A 81 -18.75 4.92 -1.53
N SER A 82 -20.08 4.93 -1.39
CA SER A 82 -20.83 6.12 -0.92
C SER A 82 -20.54 6.50 0.53
N ASP A 83 -20.06 5.55 1.34
CA ASP A 83 -19.66 5.75 2.74
C ASP A 83 -18.23 6.28 2.89
N GLY A 84 -17.54 6.54 1.78
CA GLY A 84 -16.14 7.00 1.76
C GLY A 84 -15.11 5.87 1.85
N SER A 85 -15.54 4.61 2.02
CA SER A 85 -14.66 3.45 1.84
C SER A 85 -14.34 3.23 0.36
N TRP A 86 -13.41 2.32 0.07
CA TRP A 86 -13.03 2.00 -1.30
C TRP A 86 -12.52 0.56 -1.41
N THR A 87 -12.68 -0.01 -2.60
CA THR A 87 -12.05 -1.27 -2.99
C THR A 87 -11.21 -1.06 -4.24
N MET A 88 -10.23 -1.95 -4.44
CA MET A 88 -9.36 -1.95 -5.59
C MET A 88 -9.07 -3.39 -6.03
N GLN A 89 -9.21 -3.67 -7.32
CA GLN A 89 -8.64 -4.87 -7.93
C GLN A 89 -7.26 -4.54 -8.49
N TYR A 90 -6.23 -4.82 -7.70
CA TYR A 90 -4.85 -4.48 -7.99
C TYR A 90 -4.15 -5.59 -8.79
N ALA A 91 -3.60 -5.26 -9.95
CA ALA A 91 -2.94 -6.24 -10.80
C ALA A 91 -1.64 -6.76 -10.15
N ALA A 92 -1.47 -8.09 -10.11
CA ALA A 92 -0.20 -8.67 -9.71
C ALA A 92 0.93 -8.21 -10.65
N LYS A 93 2.15 -8.15 -10.12
CA LYS A 93 3.32 -7.88 -10.95
C LYS A 93 3.41 -8.91 -12.07
N LYS A 94 3.62 -8.45 -13.29
CA LYS A 94 3.85 -9.31 -14.47
C LYS A 94 5.02 -10.27 -14.21
N GLY A 95 4.94 -11.46 -14.81
CA GLY A 95 5.91 -12.54 -14.60
C GLY A 95 5.41 -13.59 -13.61
N ASN A 96 6.35 -14.26 -12.93
CA ASN A 96 6.04 -15.36 -12.00
C ASN A 96 5.36 -14.84 -10.72
N LEU A 97 4.31 -15.54 -10.27
CA LEU A 97 3.65 -15.29 -8.99
C LEU A 97 4.53 -15.70 -7.79
N ASP A 98 5.50 -16.57 -7.98
CA ASP A 98 6.46 -16.98 -6.95
C ASP A 98 7.60 -15.96 -6.74
N ALA A 99 7.64 -14.89 -7.54
CA ALA A 99 8.58 -13.81 -7.32
C ALA A 99 8.32 -13.15 -5.95
N ALA A 100 9.40 -12.81 -5.23
CA ALA A 100 9.35 -12.30 -3.86
C ALA A 100 8.38 -11.11 -3.65
N VAL A 101 8.21 -10.26 -4.66
CA VAL A 101 7.28 -9.12 -4.66
C VAL A 101 5.81 -9.57 -4.69
N ASN A 102 5.44 -10.53 -5.53
CA ASN A 102 4.07 -11.07 -5.55
C ASN A 102 3.81 -11.89 -4.28
N GLN A 103 4.78 -12.70 -3.85
CA GLN A 103 4.70 -13.46 -2.59
C GLN A 103 4.49 -12.57 -1.36
N SER A 104 5.02 -11.34 -1.37
CA SER A 104 4.78 -10.40 -0.26
C SER A 104 3.33 -9.92 -0.15
N LEU A 105 2.58 -9.87 -1.27
CA LEU A 105 1.14 -9.61 -1.25
C LEU A 105 0.36 -10.86 -0.82
N PHE A 106 0.76 -12.05 -1.26
CA PHE A 106 0.16 -13.29 -0.76
C PHE A 106 0.37 -13.46 0.75
N ALA A 107 1.53 -13.08 1.29
CA ALA A 107 1.76 -13.06 2.74
C ALA A 107 0.82 -12.08 3.45
N CYS A 108 0.69 -10.84 2.95
CA CYS A 108 -0.29 -9.88 3.49
C CYS A 108 -1.73 -10.41 3.46
N MET A 109 -2.10 -11.14 2.40
CA MET A 109 -3.43 -11.71 2.24
C MET A 109 -3.69 -12.88 3.21
N ARG A 110 -2.71 -13.77 3.36
CA ARG A 110 -2.77 -14.96 4.22
C ARG A 110 -2.82 -14.58 5.68
N ASP A 111 -1.89 -13.72 6.10
CA ASP A 111 -1.65 -13.37 7.51
C ASP A 111 -2.39 -12.09 7.91
N LYS A 112 -3.31 -11.63 7.05
CA LYS A 112 -4.11 -10.40 7.20
C LYS A 112 -3.30 -9.12 7.52
N VAL A 113 -2.00 -9.13 7.23
CA VAL A 113 -1.12 -7.98 7.48
C VAL A 113 -1.48 -6.83 6.53
N PRO A 114 -1.88 -5.67 7.06
CA PRO A 114 -2.27 -4.53 6.25
C PRO A 114 -1.06 -3.89 5.56
N LEU A 115 -1.36 -3.14 4.48
CA LEU A 115 -0.39 -2.34 3.72
C LEU A 115 -0.96 -0.94 3.43
N ILE A 116 -0.11 0.01 3.05
CA ILE A 116 -0.55 1.34 2.60
C ILE A 116 -0.82 1.33 1.10
N VAL A 117 -1.86 2.05 0.66
CA VAL A 117 -2.13 2.28 -0.77
C VAL A 117 -1.88 3.73 -1.13
N ILE A 118 -1.12 3.95 -2.21
CA ILE A 118 -0.90 5.27 -2.80
C ILE A 118 -1.33 5.28 -4.27
N VAL A 119 -1.74 6.45 -4.76
CA VAL A 119 -2.13 6.65 -6.16
C VAL A 119 -1.50 7.89 -6.76
N THR A 120 -1.15 7.85 -8.05
CA THR A 120 -0.66 9.04 -8.77
C THR A 120 -1.82 9.98 -9.06
N THR A 121 -1.87 11.18 -8.47
CA THR A 121 -2.89 12.19 -8.82
C THR A 121 -2.43 13.17 -9.88
N ARG A 122 -1.12 13.38 -9.99
CA ARG A 122 -0.50 14.24 -11.01
C ARG A 122 0.75 13.57 -11.56
N SER A 123 0.84 13.43 -12.88
CA SER A 123 1.99 12.83 -13.55
C SER A 123 3.19 13.79 -13.63
N GLN A 124 4.37 13.24 -13.92
CA GLN A 124 5.64 13.97 -13.99
C GLN A 124 5.65 15.04 -15.08
N GLU A 125 4.84 14.89 -16.13
CA GLU A 125 4.71 15.83 -17.26
C GLU A 125 4.04 17.15 -16.87
N SER A 126 3.49 17.22 -15.66
CA SER A 126 2.85 18.42 -15.18
C SER A 126 3.85 19.40 -14.54
N SER A 127 3.62 20.71 -14.70
CA SER A 127 4.48 21.84 -14.27
C SER A 127 4.81 21.98 -12.76
N GLY A 128 4.67 20.94 -11.94
CA GLY A 128 5.02 20.95 -10.50
C GLY A 128 5.59 19.62 -9.98
N GLY A 129 5.97 18.72 -10.90
CA GLY A 129 6.40 17.36 -10.59
C GLY A 129 5.25 16.44 -10.16
N SER A 130 5.53 15.15 -10.05
CA SER A 130 4.51 14.16 -9.70
C SER A 130 3.92 14.41 -8.30
N ARG A 131 2.63 14.14 -8.15
CA ARG A 131 1.93 14.12 -6.86
C ARG A 131 1.25 12.79 -6.65
N TYR A 132 1.26 12.37 -5.39
CA TYR A 132 0.75 11.08 -4.96
C TYR A 132 -0.22 11.30 -3.82
N LYS A 133 -1.40 10.69 -3.88
CA LYS A 133 -2.34 10.70 -2.77
C LYS A 133 -2.21 9.40 -1.99
N ILE A 134 -2.05 9.52 -0.68
CA ILE A 134 -2.10 8.36 0.22
C ILE A 134 -3.57 8.03 0.47
N LEU A 135 -4.02 6.85 0.07
CA LEU A 135 -5.39 6.38 0.32
C LEU A 135 -5.57 5.79 1.72
N GLY A 136 -4.47 5.50 2.41
CA GLY A 136 -4.45 4.94 3.76
C GLY A 136 -4.19 3.44 3.77
N PRO A 137 -4.35 2.79 4.94
CA PRO A 137 -4.16 1.37 5.09
C PRO A 137 -5.27 0.56 4.41
N ALA A 138 -4.92 -0.65 4.01
CA ALA A 138 -5.80 -1.59 3.35
C ALA A 138 -5.41 -3.04 3.64
N ILE A 139 -6.37 -3.95 3.47
CA ILE A 139 -6.17 -5.39 3.61
C ILE A 139 -6.41 -6.04 2.25
N ILE A 140 -5.70 -7.13 2.00
CA ILE A 140 -5.93 -7.98 0.83
C ILE A 140 -6.90 -9.11 1.23
N GLU A 141 -8.08 -9.10 0.62
CA GLU A 141 -9.16 -10.04 0.94
C GLU A 141 -9.06 -11.35 0.15
N GLY A 142 -8.48 -11.29 -1.05
CA GLY A 142 -8.37 -12.45 -1.92
C GLY A 142 -7.55 -12.18 -3.18
N PHE A 143 -7.40 -13.22 -3.99
CA PHE A 143 -6.73 -13.18 -5.29
C PHE A 143 -7.55 -13.94 -6.33
N ASP A 144 -7.87 -13.30 -7.45
CA ASP A 144 -8.44 -13.96 -8.62
C ASP A 144 -7.31 -14.38 -9.56
N SER A 145 -7.13 -15.70 -9.72
CA SER A 145 -6.11 -16.27 -10.60
C SER A 145 -6.42 -16.08 -12.09
N THR A 146 -7.69 -15.91 -12.45
CA THR A 146 -8.12 -15.71 -13.84
C THR A 146 -7.71 -14.34 -14.34
N SER A 147 -8.06 -13.28 -13.58
CA SER A 147 -7.68 -11.91 -13.92
C SER A 147 -6.30 -11.50 -13.37
N ARG A 148 -5.67 -12.35 -12.55
CA ARG A 148 -4.41 -12.13 -11.83
C ARG A 148 -4.43 -10.86 -10.97
N ARG A 149 -5.50 -10.68 -10.19
CA ARG A 149 -5.72 -9.47 -9.38
C ARG A 149 -5.96 -9.78 -7.93
N PHE A 150 -5.37 -8.96 -7.07
CA PHE A 150 -5.64 -8.91 -5.66
C PHE A 150 -6.85 -8.03 -5.38
N PHE A 151 -7.79 -8.53 -4.58
CA PHE A 151 -8.88 -7.74 -4.03
C PHE A 151 -8.39 -7.01 -2.78
N VAL A 152 -8.31 -5.69 -2.86
CA VAL A 152 -7.80 -4.81 -1.81
C VAL A 152 -8.95 -3.95 -1.31
N ARG A 153 -9.14 -3.89 0.02
CA ARG A 153 -10.15 -3.04 0.66
C ARG A 153 -9.48 -2.04 1.59
N GLY A 154 -9.79 -0.76 1.39
CA GLY A 154 -9.38 0.29 2.32
C GLY A 154 -9.98 0.06 3.70
N CYS A 155 -9.17 0.19 4.74
CA CYS A 155 -9.60 0.05 6.13
C CYS A 155 -9.18 1.25 6.96
N SER A 156 -9.79 1.43 8.13
CA SER A 156 -9.34 2.46 9.06
C SER A 156 -8.04 2.02 9.75
N THR A 157 -7.27 3.00 10.22
CA THR A 157 -6.09 2.73 11.03
C THR A 157 -6.45 1.97 12.32
N LEU A 158 -7.65 2.16 12.89
CA LEU A 158 -8.09 1.41 14.07
C LEU A 158 -8.22 -0.09 13.78
N VAL A 159 -8.78 -0.45 12.62
CA VAL A 159 -8.87 -1.85 12.18
C VAL A 159 -7.47 -2.44 11.99
N THR A 160 -6.52 -1.66 11.49
CA THR A 160 -5.11 -2.08 11.37
C THR A 160 -4.52 -2.48 12.73
N PHE A 161 -4.77 -1.69 13.77
CA PHE A 161 -4.27 -2.00 15.12
C PHE A 161 -4.88 -3.27 15.70
N GLN A 162 -6.19 -3.43 15.58
CA GLN A 162 -6.90 -4.59 16.11
C GLN A 162 -6.38 -5.89 15.49
N ILE A 163 -6.18 -5.91 14.17
CA ILE A 163 -5.63 -7.07 13.46
C ILE A 163 -4.22 -7.41 13.98
N VAL A 164 -3.36 -6.40 14.11
CA VAL A 164 -1.99 -6.63 14.60
C VAL A 164 -1.96 -7.07 16.07
N GLN A 165 -2.91 -6.61 16.90
CA GLN A 165 -3.01 -7.07 18.29
C GLN A 165 -3.47 -8.53 18.38
N SER A 166 -4.49 -8.93 17.61
CA SER A 166 -4.99 -10.30 17.62
C SER A 166 -3.94 -11.32 17.19
N GLU A 167 -3.13 -11.01 16.17
CA GLU A 167 -2.04 -11.90 15.73
C GLU A 167 -0.97 -12.11 16.80
N ASN A 168 -0.68 -11.09 17.64
CA ASN A 168 0.31 -11.22 18.72
C ASN A 168 -0.21 -12.04 19.91
N GLU A 169 -1.53 -12.13 20.10
CA GLU A 169 -2.15 -12.89 21.19
C GLU A 169 -2.23 -14.40 20.88
N GLU A 170 -2.26 -14.79 19.61
CA GLU A 170 -2.27 -16.20 19.18
C GLU A 170 -0.88 -16.86 19.20
N GLU A 171 0.20 -16.08 19.34
CA GLU A 171 1.59 -16.57 19.45
C GLU A 171 2.06 -16.86 20.89
N VAL A 172 1.19 -16.74 21.93
CA VAL A 172 1.52 -16.92 23.37
C VAL A 172 1.02 -18.24 23.95
#